data_AF-A0A653G4S5-F1
#
_entry.id   AF-A0A653G4S5-F1
#
_cell.length_a   1.000
_cell.length_b   1.000
_cell.length_c   1.000
_cell.angle_alpha   90.00
_cell.angle_beta   90.00
_cell.angle_gamma   90.00
#
_symmetry.space_group_name_H-M   'P 1'
#
loop_
_entity.id
_entity.type
_entity.pdbx_description
1 polymer ?
#
loop_
_entity_poly.entity_id
_entity_poly.type
_entity_poly.pdbx_seq_one_letter_code
_entity_poly.pdbx_strand_id
1 'polypeptide(L)'
;MLFETAEEAKWLDSLFTEVVKAKLDVVKLVNQLVNKKIKTVFTKDSLYQILNNFKKSVTVDDITDDDLKKMIIKVIGLNPKAVGDLKAGKTQSINFLVGQVIREAKKKIEFKRLESLITAMID
;
A
#
# COMPACT_ATOMS: atom_id res chain seq x y z
N MET A 1 -8.49 -23.75 -10.29
CA MET A 1 -7.89 -22.90 -11.34
C MET A 1 -8.47 -21.51 -11.23
N LEU A 2 -7.75 -20.47 -11.65
CA LEU A 2 -8.25 -19.08 -11.62
C LEU A 2 -9.25 -18.77 -12.76
N PHE A 3 -9.40 -19.70 -13.71
CA PHE A 3 -10.29 -19.63 -14.87
C PHE A 3 -10.72 -21.05 -15.26
N GLU A 4 -11.81 -21.14 -16.02
CA GLU A 4 -12.44 -22.40 -16.41
C GLU A 4 -12.54 -22.54 -17.94
N THR A 5 -12.32 -21.45 -18.70
CA THR A 5 -12.46 -21.44 -20.16
C THR A 5 -11.23 -20.89 -20.90
N ALA A 6 -11.07 -21.29 -22.17
CA ALA A 6 -10.00 -20.80 -23.05
C ALA A 6 -10.13 -19.31 -23.39
N GLU A 7 -11.35 -18.76 -23.30
CA GLU A 7 -11.63 -17.35 -23.54
C GLU A 7 -11.14 -16.48 -22.37
N GLU A 8 -11.38 -16.92 -21.13
CA GLU A 8 -10.86 -16.26 -19.93
C GLU A 8 -9.34 -16.25 -19.88
N ALA A 9 -8.69 -17.34 -20.31
CA ALA A 9 -7.24 -17.42 -20.39
C ALA A 9 -6.66 -16.35 -21.34
N LYS A 10 -7.21 -16.22 -22.56
CA LYS A 10 -6.78 -15.20 -23.54
C LYS A 10 -6.99 -13.78 -23.05
N TRP A 11 -8.09 -13.54 -22.36
CA TRP A 11 -8.39 -12.24 -21.76
C TRP A 11 -7.39 -11.88 -20.66
N LEU A 12 -6.98 -12.85 -19.83
CA LEU A 12 -5.97 -12.68 -18.79
C LEU A 12 -4.58 -12.40 -19.36
N ASP A 13 -4.18 -13.11 -20.42
CA ASP A 13 -2.92 -12.85 -21.11
C ASP A 13 -2.86 -11.42 -21.65
N SER A 14 -3.99 -10.94 -22.18
CA SER A 14 -4.13 -9.55 -22.63
C SER A 14 -4.00 -8.57 -21.46
N LEU A 15 -4.66 -8.86 -20.33
CA LEU A 15 -4.53 -8.05 -19.12
C LEU A 15 -3.08 -7.96 -18.64
N PHE A 16 -2.40 -9.10 -18.49
CA PHE A 16 -1.00 -9.13 -18.03
C PHE A 16 -0.06 -8.40 -18.99
N THR A 17 -0.29 -8.54 -20.30
CA THR A 17 0.47 -7.79 -21.31
C THR A 17 0.35 -6.28 -21.11
N GLU A 18 -0.87 -5.78 -20.86
CA GLU A 18 -1.10 -4.36 -20.61
C GLU A 18 -0.51 -3.88 -19.26
N VAL A 19 -0.50 -4.73 -18.23
CA VAL A 19 0.13 -4.43 -16.93
C VAL A 19 1.64 -4.31 -17.07
N VAL A 20 2.27 -5.22 -17.83
CA VAL A 20 3.71 -5.18 -18.14
C VAL A 20 4.05 -3.94 -18.96
N LYS A 21 3.27 -3.61 -19.99
CA LYS A 21 3.43 -2.37 -20.77
C LYS A 21 3.32 -1.12 -19.90
N ALA A 22 2.41 -1.14 -18.92
CA ALA A 22 2.24 -0.07 -17.95
C ALA A 22 3.33 -0.02 -16.85
N LYS A 23 4.33 -0.92 -16.89
CA LYS A 23 5.39 -1.08 -15.88
C LYS A 23 4.86 -1.28 -14.46
N LEU A 24 3.72 -1.98 -14.33
CA LEU A 24 3.12 -2.29 -13.03
C LEU A 24 3.42 -3.72 -12.61
N ASP A 25 3.31 -3.99 -11.30
CA ASP A 25 3.61 -5.30 -10.73
C ASP A 25 2.49 -6.32 -11.00
N VAL A 26 2.80 -7.30 -11.85
CA VAL A 26 1.89 -8.40 -12.23
C VAL A 26 1.59 -9.33 -11.05
N VAL A 27 2.58 -9.61 -10.21
CA VAL A 27 2.43 -10.48 -9.03
C VAL A 27 1.46 -9.86 -8.04
N LYS A 28 1.58 -8.54 -7.83
CA LYS A 28 0.66 -7.77 -6.98
C LYS A 28 -0.77 -7.79 -7.54
N LEU A 29 -0.93 -7.63 -8.86
CA LEU A 29 -2.24 -7.75 -9.51
C LEU A 29 -2.85 -9.13 -9.29
N VAL A 30 -2.10 -10.20 -9.57
CA VAL A 30 -2.57 -11.59 -9.39
C VAL A 30 -3.00 -11.82 -7.95
N ASN A 31 -2.20 -11.40 -6.98
CA ASN A 31 -2.55 -11.50 -5.56
C ASN A 31 -3.83 -10.75 -5.22
N GLN A 32 -4.09 -9.59 -5.82
CA GLN A 32 -5.32 -8.83 -5.59
C GLN A 32 -6.55 -9.46 -6.26
N LEU A 33 -6.39 -10.09 -7.43
CA LEU A 33 -7.43 -10.85 -8.13
C LEU A 33 -7.80 -12.12 -7.35
N VAL A 34 -6.79 -12.91 -6.95
CA VAL A 34 -6.95 -14.16 -6.17
C VAL A 34 -7.65 -13.88 -4.84
N ASN A 35 -7.21 -12.84 -4.12
CA ASN A 35 -7.81 -12.45 -2.84
C ASN A 35 -9.15 -11.70 -2.98
N LYS A 36 -9.71 -11.61 -4.21
CA LYS A 36 -10.98 -10.93 -4.52
C LYS A 36 -11.02 -9.47 -4.04
N LYS A 37 -9.85 -8.83 -3.87
CA LYS A 37 -9.73 -7.41 -3.50
C LYS A 37 -10.18 -6.50 -4.65
N ILE A 38 -10.02 -6.96 -5.88
CA ILE A 38 -10.63 -6.36 -7.06
C ILE A 38 -11.80 -7.27 -7.43
N LYS A 39 -13.04 -6.76 -7.29
CA LYS A 39 -14.21 -7.46 -7.82
C LYS A 39 -14.17 -7.32 -9.34
N THR A 40 -13.89 -8.41 -10.04
CA THR A 40 -13.89 -8.47 -11.51
C THR A 40 -14.72 -9.64 -11.97
N VAL A 41 -15.55 -9.42 -12.98
CA VAL A 41 -16.15 -10.49 -13.77
C VAL A 41 -15.30 -10.63 -15.02
N PHE A 42 -14.61 -11.77 -15.13
CA PHE A 42 -13.81 -12.12 -16.30
C PHE A 42 -14.67 -11.96 -17.56
N THR A 43 -14.06 -11.47 -18.65
CA THR A 43 -14.67 -11.21 -19.98
C THR A 43 -15.78 -10.16 -20.05
N LYS A 44 -16.44 -9.80 -18.95
CA LYS A 44 -17.49 -8.77 -18.90
C LYS A 44 -16.94 -7.38 -18.58
N ASP A 45 -15.92 -7.30 -17.74
CA ASP A 45 -15.29 -6.04 -17.38
C ASP A 45 -14.21 -5.65 -18.41
N SER A 46 -14.17 -4.36 -18.75
CA SER A 46 -13.14 -3.83 -19.64
C SER A 46 -11.77 -3.90 -18.98
N LEU A 47 -10.75 -4.34 -19.73
CA LEU A 47 -9.35 -4.33 -19.31
C LEU A 47 -8.94 -2.94 -18.77
N TYR A 48 -9.44 -1.87 -19.39
CA TYR A 48 -9.19 -0.50 -18.96
C TYR A 48 -9.73 -0.21 -17.55
N GLN A 49 -10.92 -0.72 -17.22
CA GLN A 49 -11.51 -0.50 -15.90
C GLN A 49 -10.74 -1.24 -14.81
N ILE A 50 -10.30 -2.47 -15.10
CA ILE A 50 -9.51 -3.27 -14.16
C ILE A 50 -8.12 -2.66 -13.97
N LEU A 51 -7.47 -2.25 -15.05
CA LEU A 51 -6.20 -1.52 -14.97
C LEU A 51 -6.35 -0.22 -14.22
N ASN A 52 -7.44 0.53 -14.40
CA ASN A 52 -7.67 1.77 -13.67
C ASN A 52 -7.96 1.51 -12.18
N ASN A 53 -8.71 0.46 -11.86
CA ASN A 53 -8.98 0.06 -10.46
C ASN A 53 -7.72 -0.47 -9.78
N PHE A 54 -6.92 -1.26 -10.50
CA PHE A 54 -5.62 -1.72 -10.06
C PHE A 54 -4.68 -0.54 -9.86
N LYS A 55 -4.58 0.36 -10.84
CA LYS A 55 -3.84 1.63 -10.70
C LYS A 55 -4.34 2.37 -9.48
N LYS A 56 -5.62 2.68 -9.31
CA LYS A 56 -6.13 3.37 -8.09
C LYS A 56 -5.81 2.62 -6.79
N SER A 57 -5.85 1.28 -6.80
CA SER A 57 -5.47 0.47 -5.65
C SER A 57 -3.96 0.48 -5.37
N VAL A 58 -3.13 0.63 -6.39
CA VAL A 58 -1.66 0.75 -6.30
C VAL A 58 -1.25 2.20 -6.06
N THR A 59 -2.04 3.16 -6.54
CA THR A 59 -1.91 4.62 -6.47
C THR A 59 -2.73 5.16 -5.29
N VAL A 60 -2.90 4.38 -4.23
CA VAL A 60 -3.01 4.97 -2.89
C VAL A 60 -1.57 5.35 -2.53
N ASP A 61 -1.15 6.48 -3.13
CA ASP A 61 0.13 7.18 -2.99
C ASP A 61 1.30 6.34 -2.46
N ASP A 62 2.12 5.85 -3.39
CA ASP A 62 3.43 5.25 -3.10
C ASP A 62 4.38 6.36 -2.60
N ILE A 63 4.13 6.85 -1.39
CA ILE A 63 5.10 7.62 -0.63
C ILE A 63 6.25 6.65 -0.36
N THR A 64 7.46 7.04 -0.76
CA THR A 64 8.65 6.21 -0.58
C THR A 64 8.98 6.08 0.90
N ASP A 65 9.69 5.02 1.29
CA ASP A 65 10.16 4.89 2.67
C ASP A 65 11.08 6.05 3.07
N ASP A 66 11.83 6.63 2.13
CA ASP A 66 12.71 7.77 2.40
C ASP A 66 11.92 9.05 2.70
N ASP A 67 10.82 9.29 1.98
CA ASP A 67 9.94 10.42 2.29
C ASP A 67 9.19 10.21 3.61
N LEU A 68 8.79 8.97 3.93
CA LEU A 68 8.25 8.64 5.26
C LEU A 68 9.27 8.92 6.36
N LYS A 69 10.51 8.45 6.20
CA LYS A 69 11.57 8.66 7.19
C LYS A 69 11.79 10.14 7.47
N LYS A 70 11.81 11.00 6.44
CA LYS A 70 11.91 12.46 6.63
C LYS A 70 10.77 13.02 7.48
N MET A 71 9.55 12.59 7.22
CA MET A 71 8.37 13.01 8.01
C MET A 71 8.44 12.46 9.44
N ILE A 72 8.83 11.20 9.60
CA ILE A 72 8.99 10.54 10.91
C ILE A 72 10.05 11.25 11.74
N ILE A 73 11.22 11.59 11.17
CA ILE A 73 12.28 12.35 11.85
C ILE A 73 11.73 13.68 12.39
N LYS A 74 10.99 14.41 11.56
CA LYS A 74 10.36 15.66 11.96
C LYS A 74 9.38 15.46 13.12
N VAL A 75 8.51 14.45 13.02
CA VAL A 75 7.52 14.14 14.06
C VAL A 75 8.19 13.73 15.38
N ILE A 76 9.17 12.82 15.35
CA ILE A 76 9.93 12.37 16.51
C ILE A 76 10.66 13.54 17.17
N GLY A 77 11.32 14.41 16.37
CA GLY A 77 12.02 15.59 16.87
C GLY A 77 11.11 16.62 17.54
N LEU A 78 9.87 16.76 17.07
CA LEU A 78 8.87 17.64 17.68
C LEU A 78 8.20 17.03 18.93
N ASN A 79 8.33 15.73 19.16
CA ASN A 79 7.61 15.00 20.21
C ASN A 79 8.54 14.15 21.10
N PRO A 80 9.59 14.73 21.73
CA PRO A 80 10.59 13.98 22.50
C PRO A 80 9.99 13.18 23.66
N LYS A 81 8.92 13.68 24.29
CA LYS A 81 8.21 12.97 25.37
C LYS A 81 7.58 11.66 24.88
N ALA A 82 6.91 11.68 23.73
CA ALA A 82 6.29 10.49 23.14
C ALA A 82 7.34 9.43 22.77
N VAL A 83 8.51 9.87 22.30
CA VAL A 83 9.66 9.00 22.02
C VAL A 83 10.18 8.34 23.30
N GLY A 84 10.36 9.11 24.38
CA GLY A 84 10.77 8.57 25.67
C GLY A 84 9.77 7.57 26.25
N ASP A 85 8.48 7.88 26.17
CA ASP A 85 7.41 6.98 26.59
C ASP A 85 7.38 5.69 25.75
N LEU A 86 7.61 5.79 24.43
CA LEU A 86 7.70 4.62 23.56
C LEU A 86 8.92 3.74 23.88
N LYS A 87 10.09 4.34 24.14
CA LYS A 87 11.29 3.63 24.61
C LYS A 87 11.08 2.95 25.96
N ALA A 88 10.20 3.48 26.81
CA ALA A 88 9.77 2.86 28.06
C ALA A 88 8.72 1.75 27.87
N GLY A 89 8.39 1.38 26.63
CA GLY A 89 7.44 0.31 26.29
C GLY A 89 5.96 0.73 26.30
N LYS A 90 5.66 2.04 26.35
CA LYS A 90 4.26 2.51 26.34
C LYS A 90 3.72 2.52 24.92
N THR A 91 3.01 1.45 24.56
CA THR A 91 2.35 1.26 23.26
C THR A 91 1.30 2.32 22.91
N GLN A 92 0.83 3.13 23.86
CA GLN A 92 -0.06 4.25 23.54
C GLN A 92 0.66 5.36 22.75
N SER A 93 1.97 5.51 22.97
CA SER A 93 2.78 6.55 22.33
C SER A 93 3.02 6.27 20.84
N ILE A 94 3.05 4.99 20.42
CA ILE A 94 3.20 4.67 18.99
C ILE A 94 1.98 5.11 18.20
N ASN A 95 0.77 4.91 18.72
CA ASN A 95 -0.47 5.33 18.06
C ASN A 95 -0.51 6.86 17.87
N PHE A 96 -0.03 7.60 18.87
CA PHE A 96 0.07 9.06 18.79
C PHE A 96 1.06 9.49 17.70
N LEU A 97 2.27 8.93 17.68
CA LEU A 97 3.29 9.25 16.67
C LEU A 97 2.80 8.89 15.25
N VAL A 98 2.20 7.72 15.07
CA VAL A 98 1.60 7.31 13.79
C VAL A 98 0.53 8.32 13.35
N GLY A 99 -0.35 8.75 14.26
CA GLY A 99 -1.36 9.77 13.97
C GLY A 99 -0.78 11.10 13.52
N GLN A 100 0.34 11.54 14.12
CA GLN A 100 1.04 12.76 13.71
C GLN A 100 1.66 12.62 12.32
N VAL A 101 2.27 11.46 12.00
CA VAL A 101 2.84 11.22 10.67
C VAL A 101 1.75 11.17 9.60
N ILE A 102 0.59 10.57 9.88
CA ILE A 102 -0.56 10.56 8.95
C ILE A 102 -1.05 12.00 8.67
N ARG A 103 -1.12 12.84 9.70
CA ARG A 103 -1.52 14.26 9.56
C ARG A 103 -0.52 15.05 8.71
N GLU A 104 0.77 14.81 8.91
CA GLU A 104 1.85 15.45 8.14
C GLU A 104 1.84 14.99 6.67
N ALA A 105 1.69 13.69 6.44
CA ALA A 105 1.71 13.10 5.11
C ALA A 105 0.50 13.49 4.26
N LYS A 106 -0.63 13.85 4.89
CA LYS A 106 -1.93 14.19 4.24
C LYS A 106 -2.40 13.13 3.24
N LYS A 107 -1.91 11.91 3.39
CA LYS A 107 -2.10 10.77 2.48
C LYS A 107 -2.47 9.54 3.28
N LYS A 108 -3.15 8.60 2.63
CA LYS A 108 -3.55 7.34 3.26
C LYS A 108 -2.35 6.40 3.26
N ILE A 109 -1.77 6.20 4.44
CA ILE A 109 -0.65 5.28 4.65
C ILE A 109 -1.13 4.13 5.55
N GLU A 110 -0.71 2.90 5.23
CA GLU A 110 -0.94 1.72 6.05
C GLU A 110 -0.36 1.92 7.47
N PHE A 111 -1.19 1.76 8.50
CA PHE A 111 -0.80 1.96 9.90
C PHE A 111 0.42 1.11 10.28
N LYS A 112 0.39 -0.18 9.95
CA LYS A 112 1.47 -1.12 10.27
C LYS A 112 2.82 -0.75 9.65
N ARG A 113 2.80 -0.12 8.47
CA ARG A 113 4.00 0.37 7.79
C ARG A 113 4.63 1.50 8.60
N LEU A 114 3.82 2.46 9.07
CA LEU A 114 4.29 3.56 9.91
C LEU A 114 4.79 3.07 11.27
N GLU A 115 4.05 2.16 11.91
CA GLU A 115 4.44 1.55 13.18
C GLU A 115 5.82 0.89 13.07
N SER A 116 6.03 0.05 12.06
CA SER A 116 7.32 -0.63 11.85
C SER A 116 8.47 0.35 11.60
N LEU A 117 8.25 1.41 10.80
CA LEU A 117 9.28 2.40 10.51
C LEU A 117 9.61 3.26 11.74
N ILE A 118 8.62 3.67 12.52
CA ILE A 118 8.83 4.48 13.72
C ILE A 118 9.61 3.69 14.77
N THR A 119 9.24 2.43 15.03
CA THR A 119 9.96 1.57 15.98
C THR A 119 11.42 1.37 15.54
N ALA A 120 11.64 1.05 14.27
CA ALA A 120 13.00 0.84 13.71
C ALA A 120 13.90 2.09 13.76
N MET A 121 13.34 3.28 13.94
CA MET A 121 14.08 4.54 14.06
C MET A 121 14.31 4.99 15.51
N ILE A 122 13.65 4.34 16.47
CA ILE A 122 13.67 4.69 17.89
C ILE A 122 14.47 3.66 18.70
N ASP A 123 14.45 2.38 18.27
CA ASP A 123 15.40 1.33 18.69
C ASP A 123 16.85 1.76 18.40
#